data_AF-A0A392P7Q8-F1
#
_entry.id   AF-A0A392P7Q8-F1
#
_cell.length_a   1.000
_cell.length_b   1.000
_cell.length_c   1.000
_cell.angle_alpha   90.00
_cell.angle_beta   90.00
_cell.angle_gamma   90.00
#
_symmetry.space_group_name_H-M   'P 1'
#
loop_
_entity.id
_entity.type
_entity.pdbx_description
1 polymer ?
#
loop_
_entity_poly.entity_id
_entity_poly.type
_entity_poly.pdbx_seq_one_letter_code
_entity_poly.pdbx_strand_id
1 'polypeptide(L)'
;MLVQGEAENNRTIFTYNSTVIGGHIDGNEISLHISETKSLKEWNGTSILQPELVLVPKLIVNSAGLSAPALAKRFTGLQNRVVPPAYYARGCYFTLSNTKAAPFKHLIYPIPEDGGLGVHVTLDLNGQVKFGPDVEWIDGVDDISSFQNEYFLISFPLHAFEFL
;
A
#
# COMPACT_ATOMS: atom_id res chain seq x y z
N MET A 1 3.82 4.44 -14.45
CA MET A 1 3.95 3.57 -15.65
C MET A 1 5.40 3.22 -15.98
N LEU A 2 6.37 4.14 -15.85
CA LEU A 2 7.80 3.84 -16.09
C LEU A 2 8.34 2.68 -15.23
N VAL A 3 8.08 2.70 -13.93
CA VAL A 3 8.60 1.66 -13.00
C VAL A 3 8.03 0.26 -13.29
N GLN A 4 6.75 0.16 -13.63
CA GLN A 4 6.13 -1.12 -13.97
C GLN A 4 6.73 -1.69 -15.26
N GLY A 5 6.83 -0.87 -16.32
CA GLY A 5 7.42 -1.33 -17.59
C GLY A 5 8.88 -1.74 -17.46
N GLU A 6 9.66 -1.05 -16.63
CA GLU A 6 11.04 -1.43 -16.32
C GLU A 6 11.11 -2.78 -15.59
N ALA A 7 10.23 -3.03 -14.62
CA ALA A 7 10.16 -4.30 -13.90
C ALA A 7 9.74 -5.46 -14.82
N GLU A 8 8.76 -5.25 -15.70
CA GLU A 8 8.30 -6.23 -16.69
C GLU A 8 9.42 -6.57 -17.69
N ASN A 9 10.18 -5.57 -18.16
CA ASN A 9 11.37 -5.80 -18.98
C ASN A 9 12.44 -6.64 -18.28
N ASN A 10 12.47 -6.58 -16.94
CA ASN A 10 13.31 -7.42 -16.09
C ASN A 10 12.60 -8.70 -15.60
N ARG A 11 11.58 -9.16 -16.35
CA ARG A 11 10.85 -10.43 -16.13
C ARG A 11 10.05 -10.50 -14.82
N THR A 12 9.69 -9.36 -14.25
CA THR A 12 8.77 -9.32 -13.11
C THR A 12 7.35 -9.65 -13.59
N ILE A 13 6.64 -10.50 -12.84
CA ILE A 13 5.24 -10.84 -13.10
C ILE A 13 4.37 -10.03 -12.14
N PHE A 14 3.38 -9.35 -12.69
CA PHE A 14 2.35 -8.65 -11.93
C PHE A 14 1.06 -9.46 -11.96
N THR A 15 0.50 -9.73 -10.79
CA THR A 15 -0.80 -10.38 -10.66
C THR A 15 -1.75 -9.42 -9.95
N TYR A 16 -2.90 -9.20 -10.59
CA TYR A 16 -3.97 -8.35 -10.07
C TYR A 16 -5.17 -9.20 -9.64
N ASN A 17 -6.09 -8.60 -8.88
CA ASN A 17 -7.25 -9.31 -8.29
C ASN A 17 -6.85 -10.54 -7.47
N SER A 18 -5.62 -10.57 -6.98
CA SER A 18 -5.08 -11.60 -6.11
C SER A 18 -4.65 -10.94 -4.82
N THR A 19 -5.26 -11.34 -3.72
CA THR A 19 -5.03 -10.74 -2.41
C THR A 19 -4.29 -11.73 -1.54
N VAL A 20 -3.20 -11.27 -0.92
CA VAL A 20 -2.56 -12.01 0.16
C VAL A 20 -3.42 -11.91 1.41
N ILE A 21 -3.91 -13.05 1.88
CA ILE A 21 -4.76 -13.15 3.07
C ILE A 21 -3.97 -13.44 4.35
N GLY A 22 -2.71 -13.86 4.22
CA GLY A 22 -1.79 -14.14 5.32
C GLY A 22 -0.62 -15.01 4.87
N GLY A 23 0.02 -15.67 5.83
CA GLY A 23 1.10 -16.59 5.54
C GLY A 23 1.52 -17.42 6.75
N HIS A 24 2.47 -18.31 6.52
CA HIS A 24 3.08 -19.14 7.53
C HIS A 24 4.59 -19.11 7.40
N ILE A 25 5.29 -19.00 8.52
CA ILE A 25 6.74 -19.06 8.60
C ILE A 25 7.10 -20.28 9.44
N ASP A 26 7.79 -21.23 8.82
CA ASP A 26 8.34 -22.42 9.49
C ASP A 26 9.84 -22.50 9.25
N GLY A 27 10.63 -22.24 10.29
CA GLY A 27 12.08 -22.11 10.18
C GLY A 27 12.50 -21.05 9.16
N ASN A 28 13.07 -21.51 8.03
CA ASN A 28 13.51 -20.65 6.92
C ASN A 28 12.52 -20.62 5.75
N GLU A 29 11.45 -21.40 5.79
CA GLU A 29 10.45 -21.44 4.73
C GLU A 29 9.32 -20.45 5.01
N ILE A 30 8.91 -19.71 3.98
CA ILE A 30 7.82 -18.76 4.05
C ILE A 30 6.76 -19.19 3.04
N SER A 31 5.56 -19.47 3.54
CA SER A 31 4.36 -19.76 2.74
C SER A 31 3.45 -18.54 2.69
N LEU A 32 3.02 -18.16 1.50
CA LEU A 32 2.15 -17.03 1.22
C LEU A 32 0.77 -17.54 0.80
N HIS A 33 -0.26 -17.12 1.51
CA HIS A 33 -1.64 -17.54 1.27
C HIS A 33 -2.36 -16.49 0.42
N ILE A 34 -2.88 -16.89 -0.74
CA ILE A 34 -3.49 -15.99 -1.72
C ILE A 34 -4.91 -16.47 -2.05
N SER A 35 -5.84 -15.52 -2.19
CA SER A 35 -7.21 -15.75 -2.67
C SER A 35 -7.61 -14.66 -3.67
N GLU A 36 -8.60 -14.93 -4.51
CA GLU A 36 -9.17 -13.92 -5.40
C GLU A 36 -9.78 -12.76 -4.60
N THR A 37 -9.49 -11.52 -5.01
CA THR A 37 -9.99 -10.32 -4.34
C THR A 37 -11.53 -10.25 -4.30
N LYS A 38 -12.22 -10.82 -5.30
CA LYS A 38 -13.69 -10.84 -5.34
C LYS A 38 -14.27 -11.75 -4.26
N SER A 39 -13.73 -12.96 -4.10
CA SER A 39 -14.11 -13.90 -3.03
C SER A 39 -14.03 -13.27 -1.64
N LEU A 40 -13.06 -12.36 -1.43
CA LEU A 40 -12.90 -11.63 -0.17
C LEU A 40 -13.90 -10.50 0.03
N LYS A 41 -14.39 -9.85 -1.04
CA LYS A 41 -15.41 -8.80 -0.93
C LYS A 41 -16.78 -9.36 -0.56
N GLU A 42 -17.03 -10.60 -0.94
CA GLU A 42 -18.26 -11.34 -0.61
C GLU A 42 -18.16 -12.08 0.74
N TRP A 43 -16.98 -12.08 1.36
CA TRP A 43 -16.73 -12.74 2.62
C TRP A 43 -17.35 -11.97 3.80
N ASN A 44 -18.17 -12.66 4.57
CA ASN A 44 -18.96 -12.12 5.68
C ASN A 44 -18.18 -11.92 7.00
N GLY A 45 -16.86 -12.12 6.99
CA GLY A 45 -16.03 -11.99 8.20
C GLY A 45 -16.14 -13.15 9.20
N THR A 46 -17.05 -14.10 9.00
CA THR A 46 -17.37 -15.15 9.99
C THR A 46 -16.85 -16.54 9.59
N SER A 47 -16.68 -16.79 8.29
CA SER A 47 -16.19 -18.06 7.76
C SER A 47 -14.65 -18.13 7.74
N ILE A 48 -14.03 -19.29 7.92
CA ILE A 48 -12.57 -19.43 7.78
C ILE A 48 -12.17 -19.13 6.33
N LEU A 49 -11.28 -18.16 6.11
CA LEU A 49 -10.69 -17.88 4.80
C LEU A 49 -9.69 -18.98 4.45
N GLN A 50 -10.00 -19.80 3.43
CA GLN A 50 -9.06 -20.76 2.88
C GLN A 50 -8.31 -20.15 1.69
N PRO A 51 -6.99 -20.35 1.60
CA PRO A 51 -6.22 -19.92 0.43
C PRO A 51 -6.64 -20.72 -0.81
N GLU A 52 -6.79 -20.03 -1.93
CA GLU A 52 -6.99 -20.65 -3.25
C GLU A 52 -5.65 -21.01 -3.89
N LEU A 53 -4.59 -20.27 -3.54
CA LEU A 53 -3.22 -20.48 -4.00
C LEU A 53 -2.25 -20.29 -2.83
N VAL A 54 -1.26 -21.19 -2.74
CA VAL A 54 -0.13 -21.07 -1.81
C VAL A 54 1.15 -20.94 -2.63
N LEU A 55 1.94 -19.91 -2.34
CA LEU A 55 3.27 -19.70 -2.93
C LEU A 55 4.34 -19.82 -1.86
N VAL A 56 5.51 -20.37 -2.22
CA VAL A 56 6.65 -20.54 -1.31
C VAL A 56 7.85 -19.73 -1.83
N PRO A 57 7.85 -18.40 -1.66
CA PRO A 57 8.95 -17.56 -2.12
C PRO A 57 10.16 -17.63 -1.18
N LYS A 58 11.35 -17.31 -1.71
CA LYS A 58 12.58 -17.16 -0.90
C LYS A 58 12.61 -15.86 -0.09
N LEU A 59 11.88 -14.84 -0.54
CA LEU A 59 11.85 -13.51 0.05
C LEU A 59 10.45 -12.92 -0.13
N ILE A 60 9.98 -12.23 0.90
CA ILE A 60 8.74 -11.46 0.86
C ILE A 60 9.04 -10.02 1.25
N VAL A 61 8.58 -9.09 0.43
CA VAL A 61 8.60 -7.66 0.74
C VAL A 61 7.16 -7.20 0.98
N ASN A 62 6.83 -6.87 2.22
CA ASN A 62 5.51 -6.37 2.58
C ASN A 62 5.40 -4.87 2.26
N SER A 63 4.88 -4.56 1.08
CA SER A 63 4.61 -3.19 0.61
C SER A 63 3.12 -2.86 0.56
N ALA A 64 2.30 -3.45 1.44
CA ALA A 64 0.83 -3.31 1.41
C ALA A 64 0.30 -1.94 1.90
N GLY A 65 1.16 -0.93 2.05
CA GLY A 65 0.79 0.41 2.48
C GLY A 65 0.16 0.43 3.87
N LEU A 66 -1.02 1.06 4.00
CA LEU A 66 -1.78 1.15 5.25
C LEU A 66 -2.10 -0.22 5.87
N SER A 67 -2.20 -1.26 5.04
CA SER A 67 -2.53 -2.62 5.45
C SER A 67 -1.31 -3.45 5.84
N ALA A 68 -0.08 -2.93 5.68
CA ALA A 68 1.13 -3.68 5.95
C ALA A 68 1.22 -4.22 7.39
N PRO A 69 0.90 -3.44 8.45
CA PRO A 69 0.90 -3.97 9.81
C PRO A 69 -0.20 -5.02 10.04
N ALA A 70 -1.39 -4.82 9.47
CA ALA A 70 -2.49 -5.76 9.58
C ALA A 70 -2.16 -7.09 8.88
N LEU A 71 -1.60 -7.04 7.68
CA LEU A 71 -1.14 -8.21 6.94
C LEU A 71 -0.02 -8.95 7.67
N ALA A 72 0.97 -8.23 8.21
CA ALA A 72 2.06 -8.85 8.96
C ALA A 72 1.55 -9.63 10.18
N LYS A 73 0.52 -9.13 10.88
CA LYS A 73 -0.12 -9.86 11.99
C LYS A 73 -0.84 -11.14 11.57
N ARG A 74 -1.16 -11.29 10.28
CA ARG A 74 -1.77 -12.51 9.71
C ARG A 74 -0.73 -13.56 9.30
N PHE A 75 0.56 -13.30 9.49
CA PHE A 75 1.61 -14.31 9.33
C PHE A 75 1.77 -15.09 10.62
N THR A 76 1.42 -16.38 10.56
CA THR A 76 1.71 -17.31 11.65
C THR A 76 3.22 -17.59 11.70
N GLY A 77 3.80 -17.68 12.90
CA GLY A 77 5.25 -17.82 13.10
C GLY A 77 6.00 -16.48 13.21
N LEU A 78 5.40 -15.36 12.78
CA LEU A 78 5.96 -14.03 13.02
C LEU A 78 5.63 -13.54 14.44
N GLN A 79 6.63 -13.03 15.17
CA GLN A 79 6.40 -12.54 16.53
C GLN A 79 5.67 -11.19 16.51
N ASN A 80 4.51 -11.09 17.14
CA ASN A 80 3.71 -9.84 17.16
C ASN A 80 4.49 -8.61 17.66
N ARG A 81 5.49 -8.78 18.53
CA ARG A 81 6.33 -7.69 19.04
C ARG A 81 7.18 -6.98 17.98
N VAL A 82 7.41 -7.62 16.83
CA VAL A 82 8.17 -7.01 15.73
C VAL A 82 7.28 -6.23 14.75
N VAL A 83 5.96 -6.35 14.88
CA VAL A 83 5.01 -5.62 14.03
C VAL A 83 4.65 -4.29 14.71
N PRO A 84 4.93 -3.13 14.08
CA PRO A 84 4.59 -1.84 14.66
C PRO A 84 3.07 -1.65 14.76
N PRO A 85 2.59 -0.81 15.69
CA PRO A 85 1.20 -0.36 15.69
C PRO A 85 0.88 0.41 14.40
N ALA A 86 -0.38 0.35 13.97
CA ALA A 86 -0.88 1.12 12.84
C ALA A 86 -1.53 2.42 13.34
N TYR A 87 -1.23 3.52 12.67
CA TYR A 87 -1.87 4.82 12.90
C TYR A 87 -2.33 5.37 11.56
N TYR A 88 -3.52 5.95 11.52
CA TYR A 88 -4.13 6.42 10.31
C TYR A 88 -4.40 7.92 10.41
N ALA A 89 -3.94 8.65 9.41
CA ALA A 89 -4.22 10.07 9.23
C ALA A 89 -4.84 10.25 7.85
N ARG A 90 -6.07 10.76 7.81
CA ARG A 90 -6.73 11.21 6.59
C ARG A 90 -6.27 12.63 6.29
N GLY A 91 -6.06 12.91 5.00
CA GLY A 91 -5.80 14.25 4.51
C GLY A 91 -6.75 14.59 3.38
N CYS A 92 -7.45 15.72 3.51
CA CYS A 92 -8.35 16.27 2.52
C CYS A 92 -7.65 17.35 1.69
N TYR A 93 -7.88 17.32 0.38
CA TYR A 93 -7.41 18.34 -0.56
C TYR A 93 -8.58 19.09 -1.16
N PHE A 94 -8.44 20.41 -1.28
CA PHE A 94 -9.43 21.28 -1.89
C PHE A 94 -8.87 21.91 -3.16
N THR A 95 -9.63 21.84 -4.25
CA THR A 95 -9.23 22.41 -5.54
C THR A 95 -9.84 23.80 -5.71
N LEU A 96 -9.05 24.75 -6.19
CA LEU A 96 -9.56 26.07 -6.59
C LEU A 96 -10.10 26.03 -8.02
N SER A 97 -11.41 26.14 -8.15
CA SER A 97 -12.11 26.21 -9.45
C SER A 97 -12.36 27.66 -9.89
N ASN A 98 -12.55 27.89 -11.20
CA ASN A 98 -12.91 29.17 -11.81
C ASN A 98 -11.88 30.31 -11.71
N THR A 99 -10.62 30.01 -11.43
CA THR A 99 -9.51 30.97 -11.60
C THR A 99 -9.05 31.01 -13.06
N LYS A 100 -9.13 32.18 -13.71
CA LYS A 100 -8.65 32.41 -15.10
C LYS A 100 -7.14 32.12 -15.27
N ALA A 101 -6.37 32.24 -14.20
CA ALA A 101 -4.96 31.88 -14.11
C ALA A 101 -4.64 31.51 -12.65
N ALA A 102 -3.67 30.62 -12.45
CA ALA A 102 -3.20 30.29 -11.11
C ALA A 102 -2.62 31.54 -10.43
N PRO A 103 -3.03 31.88 -9.18
CA PRO A 103 -2.47 33.00 -8.43
C PRO A 103 -0.97 32.84 -8.11
N PHE A 104 -0.44 31.61 -8.21
CA PHE A 104 0.95 31.28 -7.89
C PHE A 104 1.59 30.45 -9.00
N LYS A 105 2.91 30.58 -9.15
CA LYS A 105 3.74 29.79 -10.11
C LYS A 105 4.62 28.75 -9.42
N HIS A 106 4.63 28.75 -8.09
CA HIS A 106 5.46 27.89 -7.26
C HIS A 106 4.59 27.23 -6.19
N LEU A 107 5.07 26.11 -5.66
CA LEU A 107 4.48 25.47 -4.50
C LEU A 107 4.75 26.33 -3.25
N ILE A 108 3.77 26.44 -2.36
CA ILE A 108 3.89 27.21 -1.12
C ILE A 108 3.79 26.27 0.06
N TYR A 109 4.83 26.28 0.89
CA TYR A 109 4.95 25.52 2.12
C TYR A 109 5.10 26.50 3.29
N PRO A 110 4.07 26.68 4.15
CA PRO A 110 4.20 27.54 5.31
C PRO A 110 5.21 26.93 6.29
N ILE A 111 5.85 27.81 7.07
CA ILE A 111 6.73 27.38 8.15
C ILE A 111 5.86 26.66 9.20
N PRO A 112 6.26 25.48 9.70
CA PRO A 112 5.50 24.78 10.72
C PRO A 112 5.49 25.59 12.03
N GLU A 113 4.29 25.91 12.52
CA GLU A 113 4.04 26.49 13.84
C GLU A 113 3.19 25.53 14.68
N ASP A 114 3.32 25.57 16.01
CA ASP A 114 2.52 24.74 16.92
C ASP A 114 1.02 25.02 16.73
N GLY A 115 0.28 24.02 16.23
CA GLY A 115 -1.15 24.13 15.93
C GLY A 115 -1.48 24.63 14.52
N GLY A 116 -0.49 24.87 13.66
CA GLY A 116 -0.70 25.21 12.26
C GLY A 116 -1.28 24.02 11.47
N LEU A 117 -2.37 24.25 10.73
CA LEU A 117 -3.02 23.22 9.89
C LEU A 117 -2.12 22.73 8.73
N GLY A 118 -0.95 23.36 8.51
CA GLY A 118 0.08 22.90 7.57
C GLY A 118 -0.35 22.86 6.10
N VAL A 119 -1.38 23.61 5.72
CA VAL A 119 -1.98 23.54 4.38
C VAL A 119 -0.98 24.04 3.33
N HIS A 120 -0.53 23.14 2.46
CA HIS A 120 0.30 23.49 1.32
C HIS A 120 -0.55 24.02 0.17
N VAL A 121 0.06 24.86 -0.66
CA VAL A 121 -0.47 25.21 -1.96
C VAL A 121 0.35 24.46 -3.00
N THR A 122 -0.31 23.60 -3.75
CA THR A 122 0.29 22.85 -4.85
C THR A 122 -0.35 23.22 -6.18
N LEU A 123 0.41 23.02 -7.25
CA LEU A 123 -0.04 23.19 -8.62
C LEU A 123 0.00 21.82 -9.28
N ASP A 124 -1.09 21.40 -9.91
CA ASP A 124 -1.03 20.24 -10.79
C ASP A 124 -0.34 20.59 -12.12
N LEU A 125 -0.16 19.58 -12.98
CA LEU A 125 0.51 19.75 -14.28
C LEU A 125 -0.25 20.67 -15.25
N ASN A 126 -1.55 20.91 -15.01
CA ASN A 126 -2.38 21.85 -15.78
C ASN A 126 -2.39 23.26 -15.16
N GLY A 127 -1.64 23.47 -14.07
CA GLY A 127 -1.59 24.73 -13.33
C GLY A 127 -2.81 24.95 -12.43
N GLN A 128 -3.63 23.94 -12.15
CA GLN A 128 -4.74 24.08 -11.21
C GLN A 128 -4.23 24.05 -9.77
N VAL A 129 -4.75 24.95 -8.94
CA VAL A 129 -4.33 25.08 -7.55
C VAL A 129 -5.06 24.07 -6.66
N LYS A 130 -4.30 23.38 -5.81
CA LYS A 130 -4.81 22.50 -4.75
C LYS A 130 -4.27 22.93 -3.40
N PHE A 131 -5.14 23.02 -2.42
CA PHE A 131 -4.84 23.27 -1.02
C PHE A 131 -4.87 21.96 -0.25
N GLY A 132 -3.90 21.74 0.63
CA GLY A 132 -3.88 20.62 1.56
C GLY A 132 -2.54 19.89 1.61
N PRO A 133 -2.51 18.69 2.19
CA PRO A 133 -3.62 18.08 2.92
C PRO A 133 -3.83 18.79 4.27
N ASP A 134 -5.06 18.74 4.81
CA ASP A 134 -5.22 18.83 6.27
C ASP A 134 -4.80 17.49 6.93
N VAL A 135 -4.85 17.43 8.25
CA VAL A 135 -4.52 16.21 9.00
C VAL A 135 -5.65 15.89 9.95
N GLU A 136 -6.27 14.74 9.77
CA GLU A 136 -7.29 14.19 10.64
C GLU A 136 -6.91 12.77 11.05
N TRP A 137 -6.63 12.57 12.33
CA TRP A 137 -6.37 11.24 12.88
C TRP A 137 -7.65 10.43 12.98
N ILE A 138 -7.62 9.18 12.53
CA ILE A 138 -8.76 8.26 12.56
C ILE A 138 -8.38 6.95 13.25
N ASP A 139 -9.33 6.35 13.96
CA ASP A 139 -9.10 5.17 14.81
C ASP A 139 -8.90 3.86 14.02
N GLY A 140 -9.28 3.84 12.74
CA GLY A 140 -9.18 2.66 11.89
C GLY A 140 -9.66 2.91 10.47
N VAL A 141 -9.32 1.97 9.58
CA VAL A 141 -9.80 1.90 8.20
C VAL A 141 -10.50 0.55 8.06
N ASP A 142 -11.66 0.49 7.39
CA ASP A 142 -12.35 -0.78 7.16
C ASP A 142 -11.41 -1.75 6.43
N ASP A 143 -11.26 -2.97 6.96
CA ASP A 143 -10.38 -4.03 6.45
C ASP A 143 -10.53 -4.20 4.92
N ILE A 144 -11.76 -4.05 4.39
CA ILE A 144 -12.08 -4.21 2.96
C ILE A 144 -11.62 -3.02 2.10
N SER A 145 -11.70 -1.79 2.61
CA SER A 145 -11.25 -0.58 1.90
C SER A 145 -9.72 -0.48 1.84
N SER A 146 -9.04 -1.12 2.79
CA SER A 146 -7.59 -1.18 2.89
C SER A 146 -6.92 -2.07 1.82
N PHE A 147 -7.69 -2.94 1.13
CA PHE A 147 -7.19 -3.74 0.00
C PHE A 147 -7.16 -2.98 -1.33
N GLN A 148 -7.48 -1.69 -1.37
CA GLN A 148 -7.46 -0.87 -2.59
C GLN A 148 -6.07 -0.38 -3.02
N ASN A 149 -4.99 -0.90 -2.43
CA ASN A 149 -3.66 -0.79 -3.04
C ASN A 149 -3.52 -1.92 -4.07
N GLU A 150 -3.78 -1.59 -5.34
CA GLU A 150 -3.89 -2.52 -6.49
C GLU A 150 -2.61 -3.32 -6.85
N TYR A 151 -1.59 -3.37 -5.99
CA TYR A 151 -0.29 -3.90 -6.37
C TYR A 151 0.28 -4.84 -5.31
N PHE A 152 0.47 -6.09 -5.72
CA PHE A 152 1.35 -7.03 -5.05
C PHE A 152 2.52 -7.34 -5.99
N LEU A 153 3.75 -7.09 -5.52
CA LEU A 153 4.98 -7.38 -6.25
C LEU A 153 5.52 -8.75 -5.82
N ILE A 154 5.58 -9.70 -6.75
CA ILE A 154 6.32 -10.96 -6.56
C ILE A 154 7.52 -10.91 -7.50
N SER A 155 8.72 -10.78 -6.94
CA SER A 155 9.95 -10.95 -7.70
C SER A 155 10.41 -12.40 -7.55
N PHE A 156 10.43 -13.14 -8.66
CA PHE A 156 11.17 -14.41 -8.74
C PHE A 156 12.57 -14.13 -9.28
N PRO A 157 13.65 -14.35 -8.51
CA PRO A 157 14.97 -14.43 -9.12
C PRO A 157 15.06 -15.78 -9.86
N LEU A 158 14.76 -15.80 -11.16
CA LEU A 158 15.30 -16.84 -12.04
C LEU A 158 16.77 -16.49 -12.32
N HIS A 159 17.65 -17.27 -11.70
CA HIS A 159 19.12 -17.23 -11.79
C HIS A 159 19.83 -16.08 -11.04
N ALA A 160 20.17 -16.35 -9.79
CA ALA A 160 21.46 -15.95 -9.24
C ALA A 160 22.13 -17.20 -8.63
N PHE A 161 22.67 -18.03 -9.51
CA PHE A 161 23.71 -19.01 -9.19
C PHE A 161 24.91 -18.67 -10.08
N GLU A 162 26.09 -18.74 -9.47
CA GLU A 162 27.43 -18.63 -10.04
C GLU A 162 27.88 -17.21 -10.42
N PHE A 163 28.60 -16.56 -9.51
CA PHE A 163 30.06 -16.45 -9.63
C PHE A 163 30.67 -16.52 -8.22
N LEU A 164 31.83 -17.18 -8.15
CA LEU A 164 32.69 -17.44 -6.99
C LEU A 164 32.85 -16.25 -6.02
#